data_AF-A0A7Y3D9K5-F1
#
_entry.id   AF-A0A7Y3D9K5-F1
#
_cell.length_a   1.000
_cell.length_b   1.000
_cell.length_c   1.000
_cell.angle_alpha   90.00
_cell.angle_beta   90.00
_cell.angle_gamma   90.00
#
_symmetry.space_group_name_H-M   'P 1'
#
loop_
_entity.id
_entity.type
_entity.pdbx_description
1 polymer ?
#
loop_
_entity_poly.entity_id
_entity_poly.type
_entity_poly.pdbx_seq_one_letter_code
_entity_poly.pdbx_strand_id
1 'polypeptide(L)'
;MKKFMFLHYGFEPPTPEIMEAWTKWFASIADRQVDQGGFSGGRELSKTGTEELPFGPDSITGYNVIEAEDLDEAETLAQSNPFIQSLRIYEIRSMK
;
A
#
# COMPACT_ATOMS: atom_id res chain seq x y z
N MET A 1 -16.41 -3.13 -10.90
CA MET A 1 -15.01 -3.04 -10.46
C MET A 1 -14.33 -1.73 -10.88
N LYS A 2 -14.15 -0.83 -9.91
CA LYS A 2 -13.22 0.29 -9.96
C LYS A 2 -11.86 -0.17 -9.44
N LYS A 3 -10.82 0.65 -9.63
CA LYS A 3 -9.47 0.38 -9.11
C LYS A 3 -9.17 1.30 -7.94
N PHE A 4 -8.58 0.74 -6.90
CA PHE A 4 -8.18 1.44 -5.69
C PHE A 4 -6.70 1.24 -5.42
N MET A 5 -6.01 2.32 -5.07
CA MET A 5 -4.63 2.31 -4.62
C MET A 5 -4.61 2.16 -3.11
N PHE A 6 -3.98 1.09 -2.63
CA PHE A 6 -3.65 0.86 -1.24
C PHE A 6 -2.18 1.19 -1.08
N LEU A 7 -1.87 2.22 -0.30
CA LEU A 7 -0.52 2.73 -0.12
C LEU A 7 -0.04 2.44 1.31
N HIS A 8 1.01 1.64 1.40
CA HIS A 8 1.57 1.17 2.67
C HIS A 8 2.43 2.26 3.29
N TYR A 9 2.11 2.65 4.53
CA TYR A 9 2.78 3.74 5.23
C TYR A 9 3.33 3.27 6.57
N GLY A 10 4.60 3.62 6.79
CA GLY A 10 5.40 3.21 7.93
C GLY A 10 6.29 2.02 7.62
N PHE A 11 7.48 2.02 8.23
CA PHE A 11 8.45 0.95 8.17
C PHE A 11 8.99 0.64 9.56
N GLU A 12 9.05 -0.64 9.87
CA GLU A 12 9.91 -1.22 10.90
C GLU A 12 10.58 -2.48 10.33
N PRO A 13 11.76 -2.88 10.83
CA PRO A 13 12.40 -4.11 10.39
C PRO A 13 11.44 -5.30 10.56
N PRO A 14 11.09 -6.02 9.47
CA PRO A 14 10.06 -7.03 9.54
C PRO A 14 10.52 -8.23 10.38
N THR A 15 9.69 -8.64 11.34
CA THR A 15 9.84 -9.91 12.06
C THR A 15 9.19 -11.05 11.26
N PRO A 16 9.50 -12.33 11.56
CA PRO A 16 8.82 -13.46 10.94
C PRO A 16 7.29 -13.41 11.07
N GLU A 17 6.77 -12.96 12.22
CA GLU A 17 5.33 -12.83 12.47
C GLU A 17 4.69 -11.77 11.56
N ILE A 18 5.36 -10.64 11.36
CA ILE A 18 4.92 -9.59 10.43
C ILE A 18 4.86 -10.16 9.02
N MET A 19 5.92 -10.84 8.57
CA MET A 19 5.98 -11.44 7.23
C MET A 19 4.90 -12.50 7.01
N GLU A 20 4.57 -13.29 8.03
CA GLU A 20 3.49 -14.28 7.96
C GLU A 20 2.12 -13.62 7.84
N ALA A 21 1.86 -12.57 8.64
CA ALA A 21 0.61 -11.80 8.55
C ALA A 21 0.44 -11.17 7.16
N TRP A 22 1.51 -10.60 6.60
CA TRP A 22 1.51 -10.05 5.24
C TRP A 22 1.20 -11.12 4.20
N THR A 23 1.83 -12.29 4.30
CA THR A 23 1.60 -13.42 3.39
C THR A 23 0.14 -13.87 3.40
N LYS A 24 -0.47 -13.97 4.59
CA LYS A 24 -1.89 -14.31 4.74
C LYS A 24 -2.80 -13.24 4.12
N TRP A 25 -2.47 -11.97 4.34
CA TRP A 25 -3.25 -10.88 3.77
C TRP A 25 -3.18 -10.88 2.24
N PHE A 26 -2.00 -10.97 1.64
CA PHE A 26 -1.85 -11.06 0.18
C PHE A 26 -2.66 -12.21 -0.42
N ALA A 27 -2.71 -13.37 0.24
CA ALA A 27 -3.53 -14.49 -0.20
C ALA A 27 -5.04 -14.18 -0.15
N SER A 28 -5.50 -13.43 0.86
CA SER A 28 -6.91 -13.07 1.05
C SER A 28 -7.46 -12.09 0.01
N ILE A 29 -6.59 -11.29 -0.62
CA ILE A 29 -6.96 -10.29 -1.62
C ILE A 29 -6.50 -10.65 -3.04
N ALA A 30 -5.94 -11.85 -3.24
CA ALA A 30 -5.28 -12.26 -4.48
C ALA A 30 -6.22 -12.26 -5.70
N ASP A 31 -7.50 -12.56 -5.50
CA ASP A 31 -8.53 -12.56 -6.55
C ASP A 31 -8.94 -11.16 -7.01
N ARG A 32 -8.70 -10.14 -6.16
CA ARG A 32 -8.98 -8.73 -6.44
C ARG A 32 -7.72 -7.93 -6.81
N GLN A 33 -6.55 -8.54 -6.72
CA GLN A 33 -5.26 -7.88 -6.95
C GLN A 33 -5.02 -7.63 -8.44
N VAL A 34 -4.82 -6.37 -8.82
CA VAL A 34 -4.45 -5.96 -10.18
C VAL A 34 -2.93 -5.86 -10.35
N ASP A 35 -2.27 -5.17 -9.41
CA ASP A 35 -0.82 -4.92 -9.46
C ASP A 35 -0.26 -4.59 -8.08
N GLN A 36 0.98 -4.96 -7.77
CA GLN A 36 1.58 -4.69 -6.45
C GLN A 36 3.10 -4.52 -6.52
N GLY A 37 3.66 -3.79 -5.56
CA GLY A 37 5.11 -3.66 -5.44
C GLY A 37 5.56 -3.10 -4.11
N GLY A 38 6.69 -3.61 -3.64
CA GLY A 38 7.48 -2.99 -2.57
C GLY A 38 8.48 -2.00 -3.15
N PHE A 39 8.72 -0.90 -2.44
CA PHE A 39 9.74 0.08 -2.83
C PHE A 39 11.06 -0.24 -2.14
N SER A 40 12.17 0.04 -2.82
CA SER A 40 13.54 -0.16 -2.29
C SER A 40 14.18 1.14 -1.76
N GLY A 41 13.43 2.24 -1.77
CA GLY A 41 13.90 3.60 -1.49
C GLY A 41 13.32 4.59 -2.51
N GLY A 42 13.46 5.88 -2.24
CA GLY A 42 12.90 6.91 -3.11
C GLY A 42 13.58 8.27 -2.97
N ARG A 43 13.13 9.21 -3.80
CA ARG A 43 13.49 10.63 -3.70
C ARG A 43 12.25 11.47 -3.89
N GLU A 44 12.12 12.52 -3.10
CA GLU A 44 11.13 13.57 -3.34
C GLU A 44 11.77 14.67 -4.20
N LEU A 45 11.07 15.09 -5.26
CA LEU A 45 11.43 16.25 -6.05
C LEU A 45 10.41 17.35 -5.76
N SER A 46 10.90 18.51 -5.33
CA SER A 46 10.08 19.68 -5.01
C SER A 46 10.65 20.93 -5.67
N LYS A 47 9.97 22.07 -5.49
CA LYS A 47 10.48 23.37 -5.98
C LYS A 47 11.77 23.81 -5.30
N THR A 48 12.07 23.28 -4.12
CA THR A 48 13.23 23.67 -3.31
C THR A 48 14.42 22.73 -3.49
N GLY A 49 14.23 21.57 -4.14
CA GLY A 49 15.32 20.65 -4.45
C GLY A 49 14.87 19.20 -4.52
N THR A 50 15.82 18.30 -4.26
CA THR A 50 15.60 16.86 -4.19
C THR A 50 16.06 16.35 -2.84
N GLU A 51 15.22 15.54 -2.20
CA GLU A 51 15.47 14.95 -0.88
C GLU A 51 15.40 13.43 -0.98
N GLU A 52 16.21 12.73 -0.20
CA GLU A 52 16.15 11.27 -0.11
C GLU A 52 14.97 10.86 0.78
N LEU A 53 14.30 9.77 0.42
CA LEU A 53 13.24 9.16 1.21
C LEU A 53 13.78 7.87 1.82
N PRO A 54 14.40 7.93 3.02
CA PRO A 54 14.83 6.74 3.74
C PRO A 54 13.62 5.93 4.21
N PHE A 55 13.86 4.70 4.65
CA PHE A 55 12.86 3.94 5.38
C PHE A 55 12.80 4.38 6.84
N GLY A 56 11.58 4.61 7.31
CA GLY A 56 11.26 5.07 8.64
C GLY A 56 9.76 5.02 8.92
N PRO A 57 9.34 5.48 10.11
CA PRO A 57 7.95 5.41 10.56
C PRO A 57 6.96 6.18 9.66
N ASP A 58 7.46 7.10 8.83
CA ASP A 58 6.73 7.98 7.94
C ASP A 58 6.97 7.67 6.44
N SER A 59 7.59 6.54 6.12
CA SER A 59 7.88 6.19 4.73
C SER A 59 6.72 5.51 4.04
N ILE A 60 6.59 5.76 2.74
CA ILE A 60 5.78 4.91 1.86
C ILE A 60 6.65 3.72 1.45
N THR A 61 6.19 2.50 1.75
CA THR A 61 7.00 1.27 1.59
C THR A 61 6.55 0.39 0.43
N GLY A 62 5.37 0.64 -0.12
CA GLY A 62 4.85 -0.10 -1.25
C GLY A 62 3.40 0.20 -1.53
N TYR A 63 2.84 -0.58 -2.45
CA TYR A 63 1.45 -0.41 -2.87
C TYR A 63 0.80 -1.72 -3.33
N ASN A 64 -0.54 -1.70 -3.34
CA ASN A 64 -1.38 -2.64 -4.05
C ASN A 64 -2.44 -1.86 -4.84
N VAL A 65 -2.72 -2.26 -6.08
CA VAL A 65 -3.88 -1.83 -6.85
C VAL A 65 -4.93 -2.94 -6.78
N ILE A 66 -6.09 -2.64 -6.22
CA ILE A 66 -7.16 -3.60 -5.93
C ILE A 66 -8.42 -3.25 -6.72
N GLU A 67 -9.13 -4.26 -7.19
CA GLU A 67 -10.48 -4.12 -7.74
C GLU A 67 -11.56 -4.26 -6.65
N ALA A 68 -12.37 -3.22 -6.48
CA ALA A 68 -13.56 -3.21 -5.62
C ALA A 68 -14.72 -2.46 -6.33
N GLU A 69 -15.95 -2.62 -5.88
CA GLU A 69 -17.13 -1.94 -6.43
C GLU A 69 -17.16 -0.46 -6.05
N ASP A 70 -16.79 -0.16 -4.81
CA ASP A 70 -16.74 1.18 -4.24
C ASP A 70 -15.68 1.30 -3.14
N LEU A 71 -15.59 2.50 -2.54
CA LEU A 71 -14.59 2.79 -1.51
C LEU A 71 -14.87 2.02 -0.21
N ASP A 72 -16.12 1.69 0.08
CA ASP A 72 -16.52 0.98 1.31
C ASP A 72 -16.12 -0.51 1.24
N GLU A 73 -16.30 -1.16 0.09
CA GLU A 73 -15.78 -2.52 -0.14
C GLU A 73 -14.24 -2.50 -0.11
N ALA A 74 -13.60 -1.50 -0.71
CA ALA A 74 -12.15 -1.33 -0.66
C ALA A 74 -11.64 -1.18 0.79
N GLU A 75 -12.29 -0.38 1.61
CA GLU A 75 -11.98 -0.25 3.05
C GLU A 75 -12.15 -1.59 3.77
N THR A 76 -13.24 -2.32 3.50
CA THR A 76 -13.50 -3.62 4.12
C THR A 76 -12.38 -4.62 3.82
N LEU A 77 -11.88 -4.67 2.57
CA LEU A 77 -10.73 -5.51 2.19
C LEU A 77 -9.44 -5.07 2.90
N ALA A 78 -9.26 -3.77 3.10
CA ALA A 78 -8.10 -3.19 3.76
C ALA A 78 -8.06 -3.40 5.28
N GLN A 79 -9.19 -3.56 5.97
CA GLN A 79 -9.24 -3.69 7.44
C GLN A 79 -8.46 -4.90 7.99
N SER A 80 -8.22 -5.92 7.16
CA SER A 80 -7.42 -7.10 7.53
C SER A 80 -5.92 -6.95 7.23
N ASN A 81 -5.49 -5.80 6.68
CA ASN A 81 -4.10 -5.55 6.34
C ASN A 81 -3.23 -5.36 7.60
N PRO A 82 -2.06 -6.02 7.70
CA PRO A 82 -1.13 -5.86 8.81
C PRO A 82 -0.21 -4.64 8.59
N PHE A 83 -0.80 -3.45 8.45
CA PHE A 83 -0.05 -2.22 8.24
C PHE A 83 0.80 -1.87 9.48
N ILE A 84 1.95 -1.23 9.25
CA ILE A 84 2.84 -0.79 10.33
C ILE A 84 2.28 0.47 10.99
N GLN A 85 2.11 1.57 10.23
CA GLN A 85 1.56 2.81 10.76
C GLN A 85 0.15 3.09 10.23
N SER A 86 -0.06 2.92 8.93
CA SER A 86 -1.39 3.04 8.31
C SER A 86 -1.39 2.46 6.89
N LEU A 87 -2.59 2.17 6.39
CA LEU A 87 -2.84 1.96 4.98
C LEU A 87 -3.69 3.12 4.45
N ARG A 88 -3.28 3.72 3.33
CA ARG A 88 -4.05 4.81 2.70
C ARG A 88 -4.75 4.28 1.45
N ILE A 89 -6.04 4.57 1.32
CA ILE A 89 -6.88 4.07 0.22
C ILE A 89 -7.30 5.24 -0.67
N TYR A 90 -7.12 5.10 -1.98
CA TYR A 90 -7.55 6.10 -2.97
C TYR A 90 -8.25 5.44 -4.15
N GLU A 91 -9.40 5.96 -4.56
CA GLU A 91 -10.01 5.57 -5.84
C GLU A 91 -9.17 6.10 -7.01
N ILE A 92 -8.72 5.21 -7.90
CA ILE A 92 -7.98 5.59 -9.11
C ILE A 92 -8.98 6.02 -10.17
N ARG A 93 -8.93 7.29 -10.55
CA ARG A 93 -9.76 7.82 -11.65
C ARG A 93 -9.33 7.21 -12.97
N SER A 94 -10.28 6.68 -13.73
CA SER A 94 -10.05 6.33 -15.13
C SER A 94 -9.85 7.62 -15.94
N MET A 95 -8.68 7.77 -16.54
CA MET A 95 -8.44 8.79 -17.56
C MET A 95 -8.95 8.21 -18.88
N LYS A 96 -10.13 8.68 -19.33
CA LYS A 96 -10.60 8.46 -20.70
C LYS A 96 -9.91 9.43 -21.65
#